data_AF-A0A832S9U3-F1
#
_entry.id   AF-A0A832S9U3-F1
#
_cell.length_a   1.000
_cell.length_b   1.000
_cell.length_c   1.000
_cell.angle_alpha   90.00
_cell.angle_beta   90.00
_cell.angle_gamma   90.00
#
_symmetry.space_group_name_H-M   'P 1'
#
loop_
_entity.id
_entity.type
_entity.pdbx_description
1 polymer ?
#
loop_
_entity_poly.entity_id
_entity_poly.type
_entity_poly.pdbx_seq_one_letter_code
_entity_poly.pdbx_strand_id
1 'polypeptide(L)'
;MEGDFLEKLKSLEIPTCLRVCCGTDGSVTFLLEIMTRKPVSVKTESQYIVKADKELADLLGVEEGSDVNDRTVCLYAGDTVLVHARSLSPLARMPQTMRDQLMRADIPIGRILRSHGLETRRDMVELEIREGEPTFEGIPILSRTYKI
;
A
#
# COMPACT_ATOMS: atom_id res chain seq x y z
N MET A 1 2.94 -16.34 12.48
CA MET A 1 3.26 -15.08 11.79
C MET A 1 2.28 -13.97 12.15
N GLU A 2 0.96 -14.18 12.14
CA GLU A 2 -0.03 -13.17 12.58
C GLU A 2 0.12 -12.70 14.04
N GLY A 3 0.43 -13.62 14.97
CA GLY A 3 0.62 -13.29 16.38
C GLY A 3 1.80 -12.34 16.64
N ASP A 4 2.84 -12.39 15.81
CA ASP A 4 4.03 -11.56 16.00
C ASP A 4 3.78 -10.10 15.58
N PHE A 5 3.06 -9.89 14.48
CA PHE A 5 2.69 -8.54 14.03
C PHE A 5 1.81 -7.81 15.06
N LEU A 6 0.75 -8.47 15.56
CA LEU A 6 -0.19 -7.84 16.47
C LEU A 6 0.49 -7.51 17.81
N GLU A 7 1.31 -8.41 18.36
CA GLU A 7 2.06 -8.15 19.58
C GLU A 7 3.09 -7.02 19.40
N LYS A 8 3.80 -6.99 18.27
CA LYS A 8 4.68 -5.86 17.91
C LYS A 8 3.90 -4.56 17.81
N LEU A 9 2.74 -4.53 17.16
CA LEU A 9 1.92 -3.33 17.03
C LEU A 9 1.38 -2.83 18.39
N LYS A 10 1.06 -3.75 19.31
CA LYS A 10 0.64 -3.43 20.68
C LYS A 10 1.78 -2.87 21.51
N SER A 11 3.03 -3.30 21.29
CA SER A 11 4.19 -2.83 22.05
C SER A 11 4.66 -1.42 21.64
N LEU A 12 4.21 -0.89 20.50
CA LEU A 12 4.57 0.45 20.04
C LEU A 12 3.79 1.55 20.78
N GLU A 13 4.54 2.51 21.31
CA GLU A 13 4.02 3.77 21.86
C GLU A 13 3.67 4.77 20.75
N ILE A 14 2.58 4.47 20.04
CA ILE A 14 2.08 5.29 18.92
C ILE A 14 0.65 5.78 19.17
N PRO A 15 0.25 6.90 18.52
CA PRO A 15 -1.13 7.35 18.48
C PRO A 15 -2.09 6.24 18.03
N THR A 16 -3.27 6.19 18.65
CA THR A 16 -4.31 5.18 18.35
C THR A 16 -4.71 5.19 16.88
N CYS A 17 -4.77 6.35 16.23
CA CYS A 17 -5.09 6.45 14.80
C CYS A 17 -4.07 5.71 13.92
N LEU A 18 -2.77 5.83 14.20
CA LEU A 18 -1.72 5.09 13.49
C LEU A 18 -1.84 3.59 13.74
N ARG A 19 -2.11 3.20 14.98
CA ARG A 19 -2.33 1.79 15.34
C ARG A 19 -3.50 1.18 14.55
N VAL A 20 -4.62 1.88 14.46
CA VAL A 20 -5.81 1.45 13.70
C VAL A 20 -5.52 1.39 12.20
N CYS A 21 -4.88 2.42 11.63
CA CYS A 21 -4.47 2.41 10.21
C CYS A 21 -3.53 1.25 9.88
N CYS A 22 -2.65 0.88 10.81
CA CYS A 22 -1.68 -0.19 10.61
C CYS A 22 -2.29 -1.58 10.78
N GLY A 23 -3.21 -1.76 11.73
CA GLY A 23 -3.86 -3.04 11.99
C GLY A 23 -5.05 -3.35 11.10
N THR A 24 -5.47 -2.43 10.22
CA THR A 24 -6.67 -2.62 9.42
C THR A 24 -6.44 -3.49 8.18
N ASP A 25 -7.38 -4.41 7.96
CA ASP A 25 -7.60 -5.13 6.70
C ASP A 25 -8.59 -4.39 5.77
N GLY A 26 -9.10 -3.24 6.19
CA GLY A 26 -9.94 -2.35 5.39
C GLY A 26 -9.17 -1.36 4.52
N SER A 27 -9.88 -0.43 3.90
CA SER A 27 -9.25 0.66 3.15
C SER A 27 -8.68 1.71 4.11
N VAL A 28 -7.36 1.89 4.09
CA VAL A 28 -6.70 3.00 4.81
C VAL A 28 -7.23 4.35 4.33
N THR A 29 -7.48 4.50 3.03
CA THR A 29 -8.05 5.73 2.45
C THR A 29 -9.36 6.12 3.15
N PHE A 30 -10.26 5.15 3.34
CA PHE A 30 -11.55 5.40 4.00
C PHE A 30 -11.38 5.83 5.47
N LEU A 31 -10.47 5.18 6.21
CA LEU A 31 -10.18 5.57 7.59
C LEU A 31 -9.58 6.97 7.68
N LEU A 32 -8.66 7.32 6.78
CA LEU A 32 -8.08 8.66 6.70
C LEU A 32 -9.13 9.72 6.40
N GLU A 33 -10.11 9.44 5.54
CA GLU A 33 -11.23 10.36 5.28
C GLU A 33 -12.06 10.63 6.53
N ILE A 34 -12.38 9.58 7.30
CA ILE A 34 -13.11 9.71 8.57
C ILE A 34 -12.30 10.52 9.59
N MET A 35 -11.03 10.19 9.78
CA MET A 35 -10.19 10.81 10.81
C MET A 35 -9.87 12.27 10.50
N THR A 36 -9.60 12.59 9.23
CA THR A 36 -9.28 13.97 8.81
C THR A 36 -10.50 14.82 8.51
N ARG A 37 -11.68 14.19 8.36
CA ARG A 37 -12.93 14.83 7.91
C ARG A 37 -12.77 15.55 6.56
N LYS A 38 -11.86 15.06 5.71
CA LYS A 38 -11.54 15.60 4.39
C LYS A 38 -11.53 14.46 3.37
N PRO A 39 -11.86 14.72 2.09
CA PRO A 39 -11.62 13.74 1.04
C PRO A 39 -10.12 13.43 0.93
N VAL A 40 -9.79 12.17 0.68
CA VAL A 40 -8.41 11.75 0.49
C VAL A 40 -8.15 11.53 -0.99
N SER A 41 -7.22 12.30 -1.56
CA SER A 41 -6.82 12.19 -2.95
C SER A 41 -5.56 11.34 -3.10
N VAL A 42 -5.43 10.66 -4.24
CA VAL A 42 -4.24 9.89 -4.61
C VAL A 42 -3.48 10.67 -5.67
N LYS A 43 -2.18 10.87 -5.48
CA LYS A 43 -1.28 11.38 -6.51
C LYS A 43 -0.23 10.33 -6.80
N THR A 44 -0.12 9.91 -8.05
CA THR A 44 0.92 8.96 -8.48
C THR A 44 2.22 9.72 -8.72
N GLU A 45 3.27 9.30 -8.02
CA GLU A 45 4.61 9.85 -8.16
C GLU A 45 5.36 9.16 -9.30
N SER A 46 5.21 7.85 -9.38
CA SER A 46 5.81 7.04 -10.43
C SER A 46 4.99 5.78 -10.69
N GLN A 47 5.00 5.34 -11.95
CA GLN A 47 4.40 4.08 -12.34
C GLN A 47 5.10 3.53 -13.60
N TYR A 48 5.67 2.33 -13.49
CA TYR A 48 6.40 1.68 -14.56
C TYR A 48 6.08 0.19 -14.63
N ILE A 49 6.22 -0.39 -15.82
CA ILE A 49 6.31 -1.85 -15.97
C ILE A 49 7.78 -2.21 -15.88
N VAL A 50 8.13 -3.03 -14.89
CA VAL A 50 9.46 -3.58 -14.70
C VAL A 50 9.45 -5.09 -14.92
N LYS A 51 10.58 -5.63 -15.37
CA LYS A 51 10.79 -7.06 -15.48
C LYS A 51 11.22 -7.60 -14.11
N ALA A 52 10.55 -8.65 -13.64
CA ALA A 52 10.95 -9.30 -12.40
C ALA A 52 12.33 -9.94 -12.55
N ASP A 53 13.29 -9.48 -11.76
CA ASP A 53 14.52 -10.25 -11.53
C ASP A 53 14.22 -11.46 -10.63
N LYS A 54 15.23 -12.27 -10.34
CA LYS A 54 15.07 -13.48 -9.54
C LYS A 54 14.47 -13.21 -8.15
N GLU A 55 14.93 -12.17 -7.46
CA GLU A 55 14.46 -11.85 -6.11
C GLU A 55 13.00 -11.37 -6.12
N LEU A 56 12.65 -10.49 -7.06
CA LEU A 56 11.28 -10.00 -7.22
C LEU A 56 10.32 -11.11 -7.68
N ALA A 57 10.79 -11.99 -8.56
CA ALA A 57 10.06 -13.16 -9.03
C ALA A 57 9.73 -14.09 -7.86
N ASP A 58 10.71 -14.42 -7.02
CA ASP A 58 10.51 -15.24 -5.82
C ASP A 58 9.56 -14.56 -4.81
N LEU A 59 9.73 -13.24 -4.58
CA LEU A 59 8.89 -12.47 -3.67
C LEU A 59 7.40 -12.49 -4.04
N LEU A 60 7.11 -12.33 -5.33
CA LEU A 60 5.77 -12.28 -5.91
C LEU A 60 5.26 -13.67 -6.36
N GLY A 61 6.13 -14.68 -6.31
CA GLY A 61 5.88 -16.05 -6.75
C GLY A 61 5.62 -16.18 -8.26
N VAL A 62 6.23 -15.35 -9.11
CA VAL A 62 6.07 -15.39 -10.58
C VAL A 62 7.36 -15.83 -11.26
N GLU A 63 7.35 -16.00 -12.58
CA GLU A 63 8.56 -16.34 -13.34
C GLU A 63 9.47 -15.11 -13.49
N GLU A 64 10.80 -15.35 -13.49
CA GLU A 64 11.78 -14.33 -13.87
C GLU A 64 11.46 -13.76 -15.26
N GLY A 65 11.53 -12.44 -15.42
CA GLY A 65 11.12 -11.73 -16.64
C GLY A 65 9.62 -11.43 -16.75
N SER A 66 8.81 -11.81 -15.76
CA SER A 66 7.39 -11.42 -15.71
C SER A 66 7.22 -9.90 -15.61
N ASP A 67 6.17 -9.37 -16.24
CA ASP A 67 5.81 -7.96 -16.12
C ASP A 67 5.17 -7.66 -14.76
N VAL A 68 5.77 -6.71 -14.04
CA VAL A 68 5.31 -6.22 -12.75
C VAL A 68 5.05 -4.73 -12.86
N ASN A 69 3.84 -4.29 -12.49
CA ASN A 69 3.55 -2.88 -12.32
C ASN A 69 4.11 -2.41 -10.98
N ASP A 70 5.13 -1.56 -11.03
CA ASP A 70 5.74 -0.87 -9.89
C ASP A 70 5.18 0.55 -9.83
N ARG A 71 4.41 0.84 -8.79
CA ARG A 71 3.70 2.10 -8.62
C ARG A 71 3.95 2.69 -7.26
N THR A 72 4.34 3.96 -7.24
CA THR A 72 4.49 4.75 -6.02
C THR A 72 3.48 5.89 -6.04
N VAL A 73 2.74 6.05 -4.94
CA VAL A 73 1.71 7.07 -4.77
C VAL A 73 1.82 7.73 -3.39
N CYS A 74 1.31 8.96 -3.33
CA CYS A 74 1.02 9.64 -2.07
C CYS A 74 -0.49 9.83 -1.88
N LEU A 75 -0.96 9.67 -0.64
CA LEU A 75 -2.32 10.00 -0.21
C LEU A 75 -2.32 11.37 0.48
N TYR A 76 -3.23 12.25 0.07
CA TYR A 76 -3.32 13.62 0.57
C TYR A 76 -4.70 13.94 1.13
N ALA A 77 -4.75 14.68 2.24
CA ALA A 77 -5.95 15.35 2.73
C ALA A 77 -5.78 16.88 2.65
N GLY A 78 -6.24 17.48 1.54
CA GLY A 78 -5.83 18.84 1.16
C GLY A 78 -4.35 18.84 0.75
N ASP A 79 -3.56 19.70 1.38
CA ASP A 79 -2.12 19.84 1.08
C ASP A 79 -1.22 18.96 1.95
N THR A 80 -1.79 18.23 2.92
CA THR A 80 -1.04 17.36 3.83
C THR A 80 -0.88 15.95 3.27
N VAL A 81 0.36 15.49 3.12
CA VAL A 81 0.69 14.09 2.81
C VAL A 81 0.43 13.25 4.05
N LEU A 82 -0.33 12.15 3.91
CA LEU A 82 -0.65 11.24 5.01
C LEU A 82 0.01 9.87 4.85
N VAL A 83 0.22 9.43 3.60
CA VAL A 83 0.78 8.11 3.29
C VAL A 83 1.61 8.23 2.03
N HIS A 84 2.78 7.60 2.05
CA HIS A 84 3.59 7.27 0.88
C HIS A 84 3.52 5.74 0.73
N ALA A 85 3.13 5.27 -0.45
CA ALA A 85 2.88 3.85 -0.68
C ALA A 85 3.47 3.40 -2.01
N ARG A 86 4.24 2.30 -1.96
CA ARG A 86 4.72 1.58 -3.13
C ARG A 86 4.00 0.24 -3.23
N SER A 87 3.56 -0.11 -4.44
CA SER A 87 2.89 -1.39 -4.73
C SER A 87 3.56 -2.07 -5.92
N LEU A 88 3.82 -3.38 -5.77
CA LEU A 88 4.35 -4.25 -6.80
C LEU A 88 3.26 -5.26 -7.20
N SER A 89 2.87 -5.24 -8.46
CA SER A 89 1.69 -5.96 -8.94
C SER A 89 2.00 -6.79 -10.18
N PRO A 90 2.09 -8.13 -10.07
CA PRO A 90 2.28 -8.98 -11.25
C PRO A 90 1.10 -8.88 -12.21
N LEU A 91 1.38 -8.48 -13.45
CA LEU A 91 0.32 -8.28 -14.44
C LEU A 91 -0.24 -9.61 -14.94
N ALA A 92 0.60 -10.63 -15.07
CA ALA A 92 0.23 -11.94 -15.64
C ALA A 92 -1.00 -12.60 -14.98
N ARG A 93 -1.25 -12.31 -13.69
CA ARG A 93 -2.35 -12.90 -12.91
C ARG A 93 -3.66 -12.10 -12.94
N MET A 94 -3.63 -10.89 -13.50
CA MET A 94 -4.78 -10.00 -13.46
C MET A 94 -5.70 -10.20 -14.67
N PRO A 95 -7.02 -10.11 -14.52
CA PRO A 95 -7.94 -9.95 -15.65
C PRO A 95 -7.58 -8.71 -16.48
N GLN A 96 -7.78 -8.76 -17.80
CA GLN A 96 -7.41 -7.65 -18.69
C GLN A 96 -8.03 -6.31 -18.26
N THR A 97 -9.31 -6.31 -17.84
CA THR A 97 -10.00 -5.12 -17.35
C THR A 97 -9.35 -4.51 -16.12
N MET A 98 -8.83 -5.36 -15.22
CA MET A 98 -8.10 -4.93 -14.03
C MET A 98 -6.74 -4.35 -14.39
N ARG A 99 -6.02 -4.97 -15.35
CA ARG A 99 -4.76 -4.43 -15.88
C ARG A 99 -4.97 -3.05 -16.45
N ASP A 100 -5.97 -2.89 -17.32
CA ASP A 100 -6.28 -1.61 -17.98
C ASP A 100 -6.62 -0.51 -16.95
N GLN A 101 -7.33 -0.86 -15.88
CA GLN A 101 -7.61 0.06 -14.78
C GLN A 101 -6.37 0.37 -13.93
N LEU A 102 -5.51 -0.61 -13.67
CA LEU A 102 -4.28 -0.41 -12.90
C LEU A 102 -3.31 0.52 -13.63
N MET A 103 -3.25 0.43 -14.96
CA MET A 103 -2.46 1.31 -15.81
C MET A 103 -2.98 2.75 -15.86
N ARG A 104 -4.20 3.01 -15.38
CA ARG A 104 -4.70 4.38 -15.17
C ARG A 104 -4.17 4.91 -13.84
N ALA A 105 -3.18 5.79 -13.94
CA ALA A 105 -2.42 6.30 -12.80
C ALA A 105 -3.27 7.07 -11.76
N ASP A 106 -4.52 7.42 -12.04
CA ASP A 106 -5.41 8.17 -11.15
C ASP A 106 -6.38 7.29 -10.35
N ILE A 107 -6.50 6.00 -10.66
CA ILE A 107 -7.42 5.11 -9.96
C ILE A 107 -6.71 4.45 -8.75
N PRO A 108 -7.24 4.56 -7.52
CA PRO A 108 -6.69 3.87 -6.35
C PRO A 108 -6.85 2.34 -6.47
N ILE A 109 -5.81 1.58 -6.14
CA ILE A 109 -5.83 0.10 -6.21
C ILE A 109 -7.01 -0.49 -5.42
N GLY A 110 -7.26 0.01 -4.21
CA GLY A 110 -8.40 -0.46 -3.41
C GLY A 110 -9.76 -0.31 -4.09
N ARG A 111 -9.93 0.70 -4.96
CA ARG A 111 -11.16 0.90 -5.74
C ARG A 111 -11.25 -0.10 -6.90
N ILE A 112 -10.12 -0.45 -7.52
CA ILE A 112 -10.02 -1.47 -8.59
C ILE A 112 -10.39 -2.85 -8.03
N LEU A 113 -9.82 -3.22 -6.88
CA LEU A 113 -10.11 -4.49 -6.22
C LEU A 113 -11.61 -4.60 -5.89
N ARG A 114 -12.18 -3.55 -5.32
CA ARG A 114 -13.61 -3.49 -4.98
C ARG A 114 -14.53 -3.55 -6.21
N SER A 115 -14.16 -2.88 -7.32
CA SER A 115 -14.98 -2.87 -8.54
C SER A 115 -15.07 -4.26 -9.19
N HIS A 116 -14.08 -5.12 -8.94
CA HIS A 116 -14.03 -6.50 -9.39
C HIS A 116 -14.58 -7.50 -8.35
N GLY A 117 -15.14 -7.02 -7.24
CA GLY A 117 -15.70 -7.87 -6.18
C GLY A 117 -14.64 -8.76 -5.50
N LEU A 118 -13.37 -8.37 -5.54
CA LEU A 118 -12.31 -9.15 -4.90
C LEU A 118 -12.34 -8.94 -3.39
N GLU A 119 -12.68 -10.00 -2.67
CA GLU A 119 -12.44 -10.09 -1.24
C GLU A 119 -10.96 -10.37 -1.02
N THR A 120 -10.24 -9.39 -0.48
CA THR A 120 -8.81 -9.48 -0.23
C THR A 120 -8.52 -9.54 1.25
N ARG A 121 -7.52 -10.33 1.64
CA ARG A 121 -6.93 -10.27 2.98
C ARG A 121 -5.55 -9.62 2.88
N ARG A 122 -5.00 -9.18 4.01
CA ARG A 122 -3.64 -8.66 4.05
C ARG A 122 -2.78 -9.57 4.92
N ASP A 123 -1.82 -10.21 4.28
CA ASP A 123 -0.79 -10.96 5.00
C ASP A 123 0.30 -9.98 5.40
N MET A 124 0.26 -9.51 6.65
CA MET A 124 1.24 -8.56 7.18
C MET A 124 2.63 -9.22 7.25
N VAL A 125 3.62 -8.57 6.64
CA VAL A 125 5.00 -9.07 6.54
C VAL A 125 5.90 -8.32 7.51
N GLU A 126 5.83 -7.00 7.50
CA GLU A 126 6.76 -6.16 8.25
C GLU A 126 6.05 -4.95 8.86
N LEU A 127 6.56 -4.52 10.01
CA LEU A 127 6.12 -3.35 10.76
C LEU A 127 7.33 -2.70 11.39
N GLU A 128 7.51 -1.40 11.19
CA GLU A 128 8.61 -0.66 11.80
C GLU A 128 8.30 0.83 11.92
N ILE A 129 9.04 1.51 12.80
CA ILE A 129 9.10 2.97 12.82
C ILE A 129 10.32 3.39 12.01
N ARG A 130 10.14 4.23 10.99
CA ARG A 130 11.24 4.81 10.22
C ARG A 130 11.42 6.26 10.58
N GLU A 131 12.67 6.70 10.64
CA GLU A 131 13.03 8.10 10.92
C GLU A 131 13.61 8.75 9.66
N GLY A 132 13.51 10.08 9.58
CA GLY A 132 14.24 10.86 8.57
C GLY A 132 13.69 10.77 7.14
N GLU A 133 12.45 10.31 6.95
CA GLU A 133 11.82 10.24 5.63
C GLU A 133 11.51 11.65 5.11
N PRO A 134 12.12 12.09 3.98
CA PRO A 134 11.97 13.47 3.49
C PRO A 134 10.53 13.84 3.14
N THR A 135 9.75 12.87 2.67
CA THR A 135 8.33 13.02 2.33
C THR A 135 7.48 13.52 3.51
N PHE A 136 7.93 13.28 4.74
CA PHE A 136 7.22 13.64 5.97
C PHE A 136 8.02 14.60 6.85
N GLU A 137 8.88 15.42 6.22
CA GLU A 137 9.68 16.45 6.91
C GLU A 137 10.56 15.88 8.04
N GLY A 138 10.96 14.61 7.92
CA GLY A 138 11.81 13.92 8.89
C GLY A 138 11.09 13.45 10.16
N ILE A 139 9.77 13.63 10.27
CA ILE A 139 8.98 13.10 11.39
C ILE A 139 9.02 11.56 11.36
N PRO A 140 9.16 10.88 12.51
CA PRO A 140 9.07 9.42 12.56
C PRO A 140 7.74 8.91 11.98
N ILE A 141 7.82 7.92 11.10
CA ILE A 141 6.65 7.33 10.44
C ILE A 141 6.47 5.88 10.82
N LEU A 142 5.21 5.43 10.78
CA LEU A 142 4.87 4.02 10.88
C LEU A 142 4.86 3.40 9.48
N SER A 143 5.77 2.47 9.23
CA SER A 143 5.87 1.73 7.97
C SER A 143 5.33 0.31 8.15
N ARG A 144 4.62 -0.19 7.12
CA ARG A 144 4.18 -1.58 7.06
C ARG A 144 4.29 -2.14 5.64
N THR A 145 4.63 -3.41 5.55
CA THR A 145 4.66 -4.18 4.31
C THR A 145 3.68 -5.35 4.43
N TYR A 146 2.88 -5.60 3.39
CA TYR A 146 1.91 -6.70 3.37
C TYR A 146 1.73 -7.24 1.95
N LYS A 147 1.24 -8.48 1.87
CA LYS A 147 0.78 -9.10 0.62
C LYS A 147 -0.75 -9.10 0.58
N ILE A 148 -1.32 -8.99 -0.63
CA ILE A 148 -2.77 -9.02 -0.91
C ILE A 148 -3.08 -10.29 -1.70
#